data_AF-M6EFQ9-F1
#
_entry.id   AF-M6EFQ9-F1
#
_cell.length_a   1.000
_cell.length_b   1.000
_cell.length_c   1.000
_cell.angle_alpha   90.00
_cell.angle_beta   90.00
_cell.angle_gamma   90.00
#
_symmetry.space_group_name_H-M   'P 1'
#
loop_
_entity.id
_entity.type
_entity.pdbx_description
1 polymer ?
#
loop_
_entity_poly.entity_id
_entity_poly.type
_entity_poly.pdbx_seq_one_letter_code
_entity_poly.pdbx_strand_id
1 'polypeptide(L)'
;MDRSTGYKGKDHHPEDVQVYLSNKSRKKMTRWERMWMNRRSAIEPVISHLKHDHNMIRNFLKGKEGDRINAILSAAGFNFSKLIRAFFVISKILFLHRFYFQLSLVSFHFVKNLNFSGTTT
;
A
#
# COMPACT_ATOMS: atom_id res chain seq x y z
N MET A 1 -10.77 -3.82 24.99
CA MET A 1 -9.81 -3.38 23.97
C MET A 1 -9.38 -1.96 24.30
N ASP A 2 -8.24 -1.81 24.97
CA ASP A 2 -7.67 -0.50 25.30
C ASP A 2 -7.13 0.13 24.00
N ARG A 3 -7.82 1.14 23.48
CA ARG A 3 -7.33 1.90 22.33
C ARG A 3 -6.19 2.75 22.87
N SER A 4 -4.95 2.43 22.50
CA SER A 4 -3.78 3.22 22.89
C SER A 4 -4.03 4.68 22.54
N THR A 5 -4.38 5.48 23.55
CA THR A 5 -4.32 6.93 23.47
C THR A 5 -2.83 7.26 23.36
N GLY A 6 -2.32 7.32 22.13
CA GLY A 6 -0.96 7.79 21.87
C GLY A 6 -0.70 9.10 22.61
N TYR A 7 0.52 9.23 23.11
CA TYR A 7 1.08 10.36 23.87
C TYR A 7 0.19 10.87 25.04
N LYS A 8 0.50 10.39 26.26
CA LYS A 8 0.01 10.96 27.51
C LYS A 8 0.91 12.13 27.90
N GLY A 9 0.45 13.37 27.75
CA GLY A 9 1.19 14.52 28.27
C GLY A 9 0.57 15.84 27.88
N LYS A 10 -0.29 16.38 28.76
CA LYS A 10 -0.75 17.78 28.71
C LYS A 10 0.17 18.70 29.52
N ASP A 11 1.18 18.17 30.19
CA ASP A 11 1.81 18.88 31.31
C ASP A 11 2.97 19.80 30.87
N HIS A 12 3.45 19.69 29.62
CA HIS A 12 4.60 20.45 29.09
C HIS A 12 4.39 20.94 27.65
N HIS A 13 3.25 21.56 27.34
CA HIS A 13 3.12 22.26 26.06
C HIS A 13 3.22 23.76 26.28
N PRO A 14 4.07 24.48 25.52
CA PRO A 14 4.09 25.93 25.60
C PRO A 14 2.71 26.45 25.12
N GLU A 15 2.21 27.49 25.79
CA GLU A 15 0.81 27.93 25.64
C GLU A 15 0.45 28.40 24.22
N ASP A 16 1.46 28.67 23.40
CA ASP A 16 1.36 29.10 22.01
C ASP A 16 1.17 27.95 21.01
N VAL A 17 1.28 26.68 21.42
CA VAL A 17 1.21 25.53 20.50
C VAL A 17 -0.13 24.79 20.61
N GLN A 18 -0.93 24.88 19.54
CA GLN A 18 -2.18 24.13 19.43
C GLN A 18 -1.96 22.67 19.02
N VAL A 19 -2.29 21.73 19.92
CA VAL A 19 -2.15 20.28 19.68
C VAL A 19 -3.47 19.64 19.29
N TYR A 20 -3.48 19.00 18.11
CA TYR A 20 -4.62 18.22 17.63
C TYR A 20 -4.42 16.73 17.96
N LEU A 21 -5.22 16.23 18.89
CA LEU A 21 -5.24 14.82 19.26
C LEU A 21 -6.23 14.06 18.37
N SER A 22 -5.81 12.88 17.87
CA SER A 22 -6.62 12.00 17.01
C SER A 22 -7.93 11.54 17.66
N ASN A 23 -7.97 11.47 19.00
CA ASN A 23 -9.11 11.02 19.80
C ASN A 23 -10.10 12.13 20.20
N LYS A 24 -9.88 13.39 19.79
CA LYS A 24 -10.83 14.48 20.05
C LYS A 24 -11.86 14.62 18.93
N SER A 25 -13.04 15.11 19.29
CA SER A 25 -14.15 15.33 18.35
C SER A 25 -13.75 16.26 17.20
N ARG A 26 -13.95 15.81 15.96
CA ARG A 26 -13.65 16.58 14.75
C ARG A 26 -14.73 17.61 14.39
N LYS A 27 -15.76 17.77 15.24
CA LYS A 27 -16.94 18.60 14.95
C LYS A 27 -16.62 20.08 14.77
N LYS A 28 -15.66 20.63 15.53
CA LYS A 28 -15.28 22.06 15.49
C LYS A 28 -14.01 22.33 14.68
N MET A 29 -13.68 21.44 13.75
CA MET A 29 -12.43 21.50 13.00
C MET A 29 -12.62 22.12 11.63
N THR A 30 -11.72 23.02 11.25
CA THR A 30 -11.64 23.59 9.91
C THR A 30 -11.39 22.50 8.87
N ARG A 31 -11.72 22.81 7.61
CA ARG A 31 -11.48 21.91 6.48
C ARG A 31 -10.00 21.51 6.35
N TRP A 32 -9.09 22.46 6.58
CA TRP A 32 -7.65 22.26 6.42
C TRP A 32 -7.06 21.34 7.49
N GLU A 33 -7.41 21.56 8.76
CA GLU A 33 -7.01 20.68 9.86
C GLU A 33 -7.51 19.25 9.64
N ARG A 34 -8.76 19.10 9.18
CA ARG A 34 -9.33 17.78 8.86
C ARG A 34 -8.56 17.09 7.74
N MET A 35 -8.22 17.82 6.69
CA MET A 35 -7.40 17.32 5.58
C MET A 35 -6.02 16.86 6.06
N TRP A 36 -5.35 17.65 6.91
CA TRP A 36 -4.04 17.27 7.47
C TRP A 36 -4.12 16.04 8.37
N MET A 37 -5.12 15.94 9.23
CA MET A 37 -5.30 14.74 10.05
C MET A 37 -5.60 13.50 9.21
N ASN A 38 -6.39 13.62 8.14
CA ASN A 38 -6.66 12.50 7.24
C ASN A 38 -5.38 12.05 6.52
N ARG A 39 -4.55 12.99 6.06
CA ARG A 39 -3.23 12.67 5.50
C ARG A 39 -2.34 11.96 6.52
N ARG A 40 -2.28 12.47 7.76
CA ARG A 40 -1.52 11.86 8.86
C ARG A 40 -1.98 10.44 9.16
N SER A 41 -3.30 10.23 9.25
CA SER A 41 -3.90 8.92 9.52
C SER A 41 -3.60 7.90 8.42
N ALA A 42 -3.36 8.33 7.18
CA ALA A 42 -3.00 7.44 6.08
C ALA A 42 -1.50 7.04 6.10
N ILE A 43 -0.62 7.92 6.61
CA ILE A 43 0.83 7.66 6.64
C ILE A 43 1.30 6.95 7.91
N GLU A 44 0.61 7.12 9.04
CA GLU A 44 1.00 6.49 10.31
C GLU A 44 1.08 4.96 10.23
N PRO A 45 0.12 4.24 9.59
CA PRO A 45 0.24 2.82 9.38
C PRO A 45 1.44 2.45 8.52
N VAL A 46 1.73 3.23 7.47
CA VAL A 46 2.89 3.00 6.59
C VAL A 46 4.20 3.15 7.37
N ILE A 47 4.33 4.18 8.21
CA ILE A 47 5.50 4.36 9.07
C ILE A 47 5.62 3.22 10.09
N SER A 48 4.50 2.76 10.65
CA SER A 48 4.48 1.63 11.58
C SER A 48 4.95 0.35 10.90
N HIS A 49 4.43 0.03 9.71
CA HIS A 49 4.88 -1.11 8.91
C HIS A 49 6.34 -0.98 8.50
N LEU A 50 6.80 0.22 8.11
CA LEU A 50 8.23 0.45 7.84
C LEU A 50 9.11 0.14 9.04
N LYS A 51 8.68 0.50 10.26
CA LYS A 51 9.40 0.19 11.50
C LYS A 51 9.47 -1.32 11.73
N HIS A 52 8.32 -1.99 11.78
CA HIS A 52 8.22 -3.36 12.24
C HIS A 52 8.57 -4.39 11.16
N ASP A 53 8.13 -4.16 9.92
CA ASP A 53 8.19 -5.15 8.84
C ASP A 53 9.40 -4.94 7.90
N HIS A 54 10.01 -3.74 7.87
CA HIS A 54 11.03 -3.38 6.86
C HIS A 54 12.41 -3.03 7.43
N ASN A 55 12.90 -3.80 8.41
CA ASN A 55 14.26 -3.71 8.99
C ASN A 55 14.68 -2.30 9.47
N MET A 56 13.78 -1.33 9.55
CA MET A 56 14.13 0.02 9.97
C MET A 56 14.50 0.09 11.46
N ILE A 57 14.03 -0.88 12.26
CA ILE A 57 14.44 -1.06 13.67
C ILE A 57 15.87 -1.63 13.79
N ARG A 58 16.36 -2.36 12.78
CA ARG A 58 17.67 -3.02 12.80
C ARG A 58 18.61 -2.31 11.83
N ASN A 59 19.31 -1.29 12.32
CA ASN A 59 20.33 -0.62 11.53
C ASN A 59 21.70 -1.30 11.72
N PHE A 60 22.26 -1.82 10.64
CA PHE A 60 23.61 -2.40 10.61
C PHE A 60 24.70 -1.37 10.28
N LEU A 61 24.30 -0.15 9.89
CA LEU A 61 25.20 0.96 9.62
C LEU A 61 25.47 1.76 10.90
N LYS A 62 26.71 2.24 11.05
CA LYS A 62 27.16 2.90 12.29
C LYS A 62 26.81 4.39 12.31
N GLY A 63 26.23 4.84 13.42
CA GLY A 63 26.02 6.25 13.72
C GLY A 63 24.84 6.91 13.00
N LYS A 64 24.67 8.22 13.24
CA LYS A 64 23.52 9.02 12.77
C LYS A 64 23.37 9.02 11.25
N GLU A 65 24.47 8.97 10.52
CA GLU A 65 24.44 8.93 9.06
C GLU A 65 23.93 7.58 8.56
N GLY A 66 24.32 6.49 9.21
CA GLY A 66 23.76 5.16 8.97
C GLY A 66 22.25 5.12 9.19
N ASP A 67 21.74 5.76 10.25
CA ASP A 67 20.30 5.80 10.55
C ASP A 67 19.51 6.48 9.43
N ARG A 68 20.05 7.58 8.88
CA ARG A 68 19.45 8.30 7.75
C ARG A 68 19.41 7.44 6.50
N ILE A 69 20.53 6.79 6.17
CA ILE A 69 20.64 5.90 5.01
C ILE A 69 19.66 4.73 5.15
N ASN A 70 19.59 4.11 6.33
CA ASN A 70 18.68 2.99 6.59
C ASN A 70 17.22 3.42 6.41
N ALA A 71 16.82 4.57 6.93
CA ALA A 71 15.47 5.10 6.75
C ALA A 71 15.11 5.34 5.28
N ILE A 72 16.03 5.93 4.50
CA ILE A 72 15.83 6.17 3.06
C ILE A 72 15.71 4.85 2.31
N LEU A 73 16.60 3.89 2.57
CA LEU A 73 16.62 2.61 1.87
C LEU A 73 15.41 1.74 2.22
N SER A 74 15.00 1.69 3.49
CA SER A 74 13.75 1.03 3.91
C SER A 74 12.53 1.62 3.21
N ALA A 75 12.45 2.96 3.10
CA ALA A 75 11.37 3.62 2.37
C ALA A 75 11.39 3.30 0.87
N ALA A 76 12.58 3.29 0.25
CA ALA A 76 12.75 2.90 -1.15
C ALA A 76 12.33 1.44 -1.38
N GLY A 77 12.78 0.51 -0.53
CA GLY A 77 12.42 -0.91 -0.59
C GLY A 77 10.92 -1.16 -0.45
N PHE A 78 10.24 -0.41 0.41
CA PHE A 78 8.78 -0.45 0.52
C PHE A 78 8.08 0.02 -0.76
N ASN A 79 8.58 1.07 -1.40
CA ASN A 79 8.05 1.54 -2.69
C ASN A 79 8.30 0.52 -3.82
N PHE A 80 9.50 -0.06 -3.91
CA PHE A 80 9.78 -1.11 -4.88
C PHE A 80 8.90 -2.34 -4.68
N SER A 81 8.63 -2.73 -3.43
CA SER A 81 7.72 -3.83 -3.12
C SER A 81 6.31 -3.60 -3.70
N LYS A 82 5.81 -2.35 -3.68
CA LYS A 82 4.52 -2.01 -4.31
C LYS A 82 4.58 -2.12 -5.83
N LEU A 83 5.64 -1.61 -6.46
CA LEU A 83 5.82 -1.67 -7.90
C LEU A 83 5.92 -3.12 -8.39
N ILE A 84 6.69 -3.95 -7.70
CA ILE A 84 6.83 -5.38 -8.00
C ILE A 84 5.48 -6.09 -7.88
N ARG A 85 4.71 -5.83 -6.81
CA ARG A 85 3.36 -6.39 -6.64
C ARG A 85 2.44 -5.98 -7.79
N ALA A 86 2.43 -4.70 -8.17
CA ALA A 86 1.62 -4.21 -9.29
C ALA A 86 2.02 -4.87 -10.61
N PHE A 87 3.32 -4.98 -10.88
CA PHE A 87 3.85 -5.65 -12.05
C PHE A 87 3.39 -7.11 -12.14
N PHE A 88 3.45 -7.87 -11.04
CA PHE A 88 2.98 -9.26 -11.01
C PHE A 88 1.47 -9.38 -11.21
N VAL A 89 0.66 -8.46 -10.67
CA VAL A 89 -0.79 -8.45 -10.89
C VAL A 89 -1.11 -8.20 -12.36
N ILE A 90 -0.48 -7.20 -12.98
CA ILE A 90 -0.67 -6.90 -14.40
C ILE A 90 -0.24 -8.09 -15.26
N SER A 91 0.93 -8.65 -14.99
CA SER A 91 1.46 -9.81 -15.71
C SER A 91 0.52 -11.02 -15.62
N LYS A 92 -0.06 -11.29 -14.43
CA LYS A 92 -1.05 -12.35 -14.25
C LYS A 92 -2.33 -12.10 -15.05
N ILE A 93 -2.85 -10.87 -15.06
CA ILE A 93 -4.06 -10.53 -15.82
C ILE A 93 -3.81 -10.74 -17.32
N LEU A 94 -2.69 -10.25 -17.84
CA LEU A 94 -2.33 -10.41 -19.24
C LEU A 94 -2.15 -11.89 -19.63
N PHE A 95 -1.50 -12.66 -18.75
CA PHE A 95 -1.31 -14.09 -18.95
C PHE A 95 -2.66 -14.84 -18.99
N LEU A 96 -3.54 -14.58 -18.02
CA LEU A 96 -4.87 -15.17 -17.99
C LEU A 96 -5.69 -14.78 -19.23
N HIS A 97 -5.72 -13.50 -19.58
CA HIS A 97 -6.43 -13.03 -20.77
C HIS A 97 -5.93 -13.72 -22.04
N ARG A 98 -4.60 -13.81 -22.23
CA ARG A 98 -4.00 -14.53 -23.35
C ARG A 98 -4.39 -16.01 -23.35
N PHE A 99 -4.38 -16.65 -22.19
CA PHE A 99 -4.74 -18.05 -22.03
C PHE A 99 -6.21 -18.31 -22.39
N TYR A 100 -7.14 -17.51 -21.86
CA TYR A 100 -8.57 -17.61 -22.19
C TYR A 100 -8.85 -17.34 -23.67
N PHE A 101 -8.19 -16.35 -24.27
CA PHE A 101 -8.31 -16.05 -25.69
C PHE A 101 -7.83 -17.23 -26.55
N GLN A 102 -6.68 -17.82 -26.23
CA GLN A 102 -6.17 -18.98 -26.95
C GLN A 102 -7.11 -20.18 -26.84
N LEU A 103 -7.65 -20.44 -25.64
CA LEU A 103 -8.62 -21.52 -25.42
C LEU A 103 -9.89 -21.32 -26.26
N SER A 104 -10.43 -20.10 -26.26
CA SER A 104 -11.62 -19.75 -27.05
C SER A 104 -11.40 -19.91 -28.56
N LEU A 105 -10.23 -19.49 -29.08
CA LEU A 105 -9.88 -19.66 -30.48
C LEU A 105 -9.79 -21.14 -30.88
N VAL A 106 -9.18 -21.98 -30.04
CA VAL A 106 -9.11 -23.42 -30.27
C VAL A 106 -10.51 -24.03 -30.29
N SER A 107 -11.38 -23.67 -29.33
CA SER A 107 -12.77 -24.12 -29.31
C SER A 107 -13.55 -23.70 -30.55
N PHE A 108 -13.41 -22.45 -31.01
CA PHE A 108 -14.08 -21.96 -32.21
C PHE A 108 -13.60 -22.66 -33.48
N HIS A 109 -12.29 -22.88 -33.60
CA HIS A 109 -11.72 -23.64 -34.72
C HIS A 109 -12.21 -25.09 -34.72
N PHE A 110 -12.27 -25.73 -33.55
CA PHE A 110 -12.80 -27.09 -33.41
C PHE A 110 -14.28 -27.20 -33.83
N VAL A 111 -15.13 -26.29 -33.36
CA VAL A 111 -16.56 -26.24 -33.73
C VAL A 111 -16.74 -26.02 -35.24
N LYS A 112 -15.94 -25.14 -35.85
CA LYS A 112 -15.96 -24.95 -37.31
C LYS A 112 -15.61 -26.22 -38.08
N ASN A 113 -14.60 -26.97 -37.64
CA ASN A 113 -14.22 -28.22 -38.29
C ASN A 113 -15.30 -29.30 -38.18
N LEU A 114 -15.99 -29.40 -37.03
CA LEU A 114 -17.12 -30.32 -36.87
C LEU A 114 -18.30 -29.98 -37.80
N ASN A 115 -18.67 -28.70 -37.90
CA ASN A 115 -19.76 -28.28 -38.78
C ASN A 115 -19.46 -28.55 -40.27
N PHE A 116 -18.20 -28.39 -40.69
CA PHE A 116 -17.78 -28.66 -42.08
C PHE A 116 -17.83 -30.16 -42.42
N SER A 117 -17.53 -31.04 -41.46
CA SER A 117 -17.62 -32.49 -41.62
C SER A 117 -19.05 -33.01 -41.75
N GLY A 118 -20.05 -32.27 -41.25
CA GLY A 118 -21.46 -32.69 -41.26
C GLY A 118 -22.26 -32.27 -42.50
N THR A 119 -21.69 -31.41 -43.36
CA THR A 119 -22.38 -30.85 -44.54
C THR A 119 -21.97 -31.47 -45.87
N THR A 120 -21.09 -32.47 -45.88
CA THR A 120 -20.56 -33.13 -47.09
C THR A 120 -21.30 -34.43 -47.47
N THR A 121 -22.55 -34.61 -47.06
CA THR A 121 -23.41 -35.74 -47.46
C THR A 121 -24.65 -35.26 -48.19
#